data_AF-A0A1H7LMW3-F1
#
_entry.id   AF-A0A1H7LMW3-F1
#
_cell.length_a   1.000
_cell.length_b   1.000
_cell.length_c   1.000
_cell.angle_alpha   90.00
_cell.angle_beta   90.00
_cell.angle_gamma   90.00
#
_symmetry.space_group_name_H-M   'P 1'
#
loop_
_entity.id
_entity.type
_entity.pdbx_description
1 polymer ?
#
loop_
_entity_poly.entity_id
_entity_poly.type
_entity_poly.pdbx_seq_one_letter_code
_entity_poly.pdbx_strand_id
1 'polypeptide(L)' 'MPSPMTIPLMRWARKLRYPTLFKITAVLFVLDLLIPDVVPFADEILLGLGTLLLASWKDRKAVPLDVPPQRPSR' A
#
# COMPACT_ATOMS: atom_id res chain seq x y z
N MET A 1 -9.43 -5.33 15.01
CA MET A 1 -9.45 -6.72 14.52
C MET A 1 -9.72 -6.63 13.02
N PRO A 2 -8.92 -7.23 12.12
CA PRO A 2 -9.14 -7.05 10.69
C PRO A 2 -10.46 -7.70 10.30
N SER A 3 -11.45 -6.88 9.96
CA SER A 3 -12.72 -7.37 9.41
C SER A 3 -12.42 -8.13 8.12
N PRO A 4 -12.98 -9.34 7.91
CA PRO A 4 -12.66 -10.17 6.74
C PRO A 4 -12.97 -9.48 5.40
N MET A 5 -13.78 -8.42 5.42
CA MET A 5 -14.16 -7.62 4.26
C MET A 5 -13.07 -6.64 3.79
N THR A 6 -12.12 -6.23 4.63
CA THR A 6 -11.07 -5.26 4.24
C THR A 6 -9.83 -5.94 3.64
N ILE A 7 -9.70 -7.26 3.80
CA ILE A 7 -8.57 -8.07 3.32
C ILE A 7 -8.36 -7.97 1.79
N PRO A 8 -9.40 -8.08 0.94
CA PRO A 8 -9.22 -7.97 -0.52
C PRO A 8 -8.73 -6.57 -0.93
N LEU A 9 -9.26 -5.53 -0.29
CA LEU A 9 -8.86 -4.13 -0.53
C LEU A 9 -7.38 -3.91 -0.21
N MET A 10 -6.89 -4.44 0.92
CA MET A 10 -5.48 -4.29 1.30
C MET A 10 -4.52 -5.09 0.40
N ARG A 11 -4.95 -6.24 -0.09
CA ARG A 11 -4.18 -7.01 -1.08
C ARG A 11 -4.06 -6.25 -2.40
N TRP A 12 -5.12 -5.57 -2.82
CA TRP A 12 -5.08 -4.68 -3.97
C TRP A 12 -4.18 -3.47 -3.69
N ALA A 13 -4.36 -2.78 -2.56
CA ALA A 13 -3.61 -1.60 -2.16
C ALA A 13 -2.08 -1.81 -2.17
N ARG A 14 -1.62 -2.99 -1.75
CA ARG A 14 -0.19 -3.36 -1.76
C ARG A 14 0.44 -3.36 -3.17
N LYS A 15 -0.35 -3.54 -4.23
CA LYS A 15 0.15 -3.54 -5.61
C LYS A 15 0.37 -2.13 -6.16
N LEU A 16 -0.11 -1.08 -5.48
CA LEU A 16 0.02 0.29 -5.95
C LEU A 16 1.40 0.87 -5.66
N ARG A 17 1.90 1.66 -6.62
CA ARG A 17 3.18 2.40 -6.50
C ARG A 17 3.04 3.66 -5.66
N TYR A 18 4.18 4.18 -5.20
CA TYR A 18 4.26 5.21 -4.16
C TYR A 18 3.61 6.57 -4.41
N PRO A 19 3.36 7.10 -5.63
CA PRO A 19 2.54 8.30 -5.70
C PRO A 19 1.04 7.96 -5.62
N THR A 20 0.61 6.81 -6.13
CA THR A 20 -0.81 6.49 -6.22
C THR A 20 -1.38 6.06 -4.87
N LEU A 21 -0.64 5.24 -4.12
CA LEU A 21 -1.05 4.84 -2.77
C LEU A 21 -1.23 6.06 -1.86
N PHE A 22 -0.28 7.00 -1.90
CA PHE A 22 -0.37 8.25 -1.14
C PHE A 22 -1.61 9.06 -1.48
N LYS A 23 -1.91 9.26 -2.77
CA LYS A 23 -3.10 10.00 -3.20
C LYS A 23 -4.40 9.36 -2.71
N ILE A 24 -4.51 8.04 -2.81
CA ILE A 24 -5.71 7.32 -2.33
C ILE A 24 -5.86 7.51 -0.83
N THR A 25 -4.79 7.31 -0.05
CA THR A 25 -4.82 7.52 1.40
C THR A 25 -5.20 8.95 1.75
N ALA A 26 -4.62 9.95 1.08
CA ALA A 26 -4.89 11.36 1.33
C ALA A 26 -6.33 11.77 0.98
N VAL A 27 -6.86 11.31 -0.16
CA VAL A 27 -8.25 11.56 -0.55
C VAL A 27 -9.21 10.91 0.44
N LEU A 28 -8.95 9.66 0.82
CA LEU A 28 -9.78 8.97 1.80
C LEU A 28 -9.77 9.69 3.16
N PHE A 29 -8.60 10.14 3.61
CA PHE A 29 -8.45 10.88 4.87
C PHE A 29 -9.20 12.21 4.85
N VAL A 30 -9.12 12.97 3.76
CA VAL A 30 -9.85 14.24 3.63
C VAL A 30 -11.37 13.99 3.58
N LEU A 31 -11.82 12.97 2.85
CA LEU A 31 -13.23 12.62 2.80
C LEU A 31 -13.77 12.21 4.17
N ASP A 32 -12.99 11.43 4.93
CA ASP A 32 -13.33 11.00 6.28
C ASP A 32 -13.44 12.18 7.26
N LEU A 33 -12.56 13.18 7.14
CA LEU A 33 -12.63 14.42 7.94
C LEU A 33 -13.81 15.32 7.55
N LEU A 34 -14.16 15.39 6.25
CA LEU A 34 -15.23 16.27 5.76
C LEU A 34 -16.61 15.67 5.97
N ILE A 35 -16.73 14.34 5.86
CA ILE A 35 -18.00 13.63 5.96
C ILE A 35 -17.80 12.41 6.87
N PRO A 36 -17.84 12.61 8.20
CA PRO A 36 -17.65 11.52 9.16
C PRO A 36 -18.73 10.44 8.95
N ASP A 37 -18.35 9.19 9.19
CA ASP A 37 -19.21 8.00 9.17
C ASP A 37 -19.82 7.59 7.82
N VAL A 38 -19.36 8.15 6.68
CA VAL A 38 -19.82 7.72 5.35
C VAL A 38 -19.21 6.37 4.95
N VAL A 39 -17.96 6.13 5.34
CA VAL A 39 -17.21 4.93 4.96
C VAL A 39 -17.15 4.00 6.17
N PRO A 40 -17.85 2.85 6.14
CA PRO A 40 -17.71 1.87 7.21
C PRO A 40 -16.26 1.36 7.25
N PHE A 41 -15.70 1.23 8.46
CA PHE A 41 -14.31 0.84 8.70
C PHE A 41 -13.26 1.82 8.15
N ALA A 42 -13.62 3.11 8.03
CA ALA A 42 -12.70 4.15 7.58
C ALA A 42 -11.39 4.15 8.38
N ASP A 43 -11.49 4.06 9.71
CA ASP A 43 -10.35 4.04 10.61
C ASP A 43 -9.39 2.86 10.30
N GLU A 44 -9.91 1.64 10.13
CA GLU A 44 -9.08 0.48 9.80
C GLU A 44 -8.46 0.57 8.41
N ILE A 45 -9.20 1.13 7.45
CA ILE A 45 -8.70 1.31 6.09
C ILE A 45 -7.60 2.37 6.08
N LEU A 46 -7.80 3.50 6.76
CA LEU A 46 -6.82 4.57 6.88
C LEU A 46 -5.55 4.09 7.58
N LEU A 47 -5.67 3.33 8.67
CA LEU A 47 -4.52 2.75 9.36
C LEU A 47 -3.79 1.72 8.48
N GLY A 48 -4.52 0.86 7.76
CA GLY A 48 -3.95 -0.13 6.84
C GLY A 48 -3.21 0.52 5.67
N LEU A 49 -3.83 1.51 5.02
CA LEU A 49 -3.25 2.28 3.94
C LEU A 49 -2.07 3.13 4.42
N GLY A 50 -2.15 3.73 5.61
CA GLY A 50 -1.06 4.49 6.24
C GLY A 50 0.16 3.61 6.53
N THR A 51 -0.06 2.39 6.99
CA THR A 51 1.02 1.40 7.20
C THR A 51 1.68 1.01 5.88
N LEU A 52 0.90 0.74 4.83
CA LEU A 52 1.42 0.45 3.49
C LEU A 52 2.20 1.65 2.92
N LEU A 53 1.72 2.87 3.17
CA LEU A 53 2.40 4.10 2.78
C LEU A 53 3.71 4.30 3.53
N LEU A 54 3.78 3.95 4.82
CA LEU A 54 5.04 4.02 5.54
C LEU A 54 6.03 2.95 5.04
N ALA A 55 5.53 1.74 4.78
CA ALA A 55 6.34 0.63 4.27
C ALA A 55 6.95 0.94 2.89
N SER A 56 6.20 1.60 2.01
CA SER A 56 6.63 1.92 0.65
C SER A 56 7.49 3.20 0.53
N TRP A 57 7.67 3.95 1.63
CA TRP A 57 8.54 5.14 1.68
C TRP A 57 10.01 4.79 1.38
N LYS A 58 10.46 3.57 1.73
CA LYS A 58 11.87 3.17 1.62
C LYS A 58 12.24 2.42 0.32
N ASP A 59 11.26 2.03 -0.51
CA ASP A 59 11.48 1.23 -1.73
C ASP A 59 12.02 2.02 -2.93
N ARG A 60 13.09 2.80 -2.72
CA ARG A 60 13.83 3.47 -3.80
C ARG A 60 15.05 2.70 -4.30
N LYS A 61 15.38 1.53 -3.74
CA LYS A 61 16.42 0.65 -4.28
C LYS A 61 16.03 -0.81 -4.11
N ALA A 62 15.10 -1.30 -4.94
CA ALA A 62 15.24 -2.67 -5.39
C ALA A 62 16.55 -2.69 -6.20
N VAL A 63 17.66 -3.01 -5.52
CA VAL A 63 18.90 -3.38 -6.19
C VAL A 63 18.51 -4.56 -7.08
N PRO A 64 18.56 -4.42 -8.41
CA PRO A 64 18.50 -5.61 -9.25
C PRO A 64 19.63 -6.50 -8.73
N LEU A 65 19.28 -7.69 -8.22
CA LEU A 65 20.28 -8.72 -8.09
C LEU A 65 20.72 -8.96 -9.52
N ASP A 66 21.82 -8.31 -9.93
CA ASP A 66 22.62 -8.69 -11.08
C ASP A 66 23.09 -10.11 -10.77
N VAL A 67 22.22 -11.08 -11.02
CA VAL A 67 22.57 -12.48 -11.09
C VAL A 67 23.41 -12.56 -12.36
N PRO A 68 24.75 -12.69 -12.26
CA PRO A 68 25.57 -12.79 -13.45
C PRO A 68 25.12 -14.05 -14.20
N PRO A 69 25.07 -14.03 -15.54
CA PRO A 69 24.74 -15.23 -16.29
C PRO A 69 25.76 -16.31 -15.92
N GLN A 70 25.30 -17.39 -15.28
CA GLN A 70 26.10 -18.58 -15.06
C GLN A 70 26.53 -19.07 -16.45
N ARG A 71 27.79 -18.79 -16.83
CA ARG A 71 28.38 -19.42 -18.00
C ARG A 71 28.47 -20.91 -17.71
N PRO A 72 27.86 -21.78 -18.53
CA PRO A 72 28.11 -23.20 -18.41
C PRO A 72 29.59 -23.44 -18.74
N SER A 73 30.34 -23.94 -17.75
CA SER A 73 31.70 -24.44 -17.94
C SER A 73 31.62 -25.63 -18.90
N ARG A 74 32.22 -25.44 -20.07
CA ARG A 74 32.38 -26.46 -21.11
C ARG A 74 33.50 -27.42 -20.74
#